data_AF-A0A2X3C0Q6-F1
#
_entry.id   AF-A0A2X3C0Q6-F1
#
_cell.length_a   1.000
_cell.length_b   1.000
_cell.length_c   1.000
_cell.angle_alpha   90.00
_cell.angle_beta   90.00
_cell.angle_gamma   90.00
#
_symmetry.space_group_name_H-M   'P 1'
#
loop_
_entity.id
_entity.type
_entity.pdbx_description
1 polymer ?
#
loop_
_entity_poly.entity_id
_entity_poly.type
_entity_poly.pdbx_seq_one_letter_code
_entity_poly.pdbx_strand_id
1 'polypeptide(L)'
;MGKISDIKIFKNKIKIGKIEGKLLWELDNQKNLKGNPLKAFETCLKRICSFEKYKIGRNSYYNIVQIYDEIKEREHKNKISLIGNKNRINKIGFEMGSNVEFVAGVLMNKSEYFHNCGDTGFKSISTWVKVCGLISENEFIQNRLRNLVETAIKKLHKLEFVEVNIAFMKCENGEHIPITEVEFNEYMEKSNFCFKKSVGEKIRNRYKSYYQFQKLYKWYDKYLLENKYWKLMNTEIEYVYKVYKLTPIFKIEHIECKQFNRLLDVVFGDCDEYLLENTTINEKITEFVRSLEEDRKNK
;
A
#
# COMPACT_ATOMS: atom_id res chain seq x y z
N MET A 1 -17.44 11.36 31.00
CA MET A 1 -16.93 12.57 31.70
C MET A 1 -15.41 12.51 31.76
N GLY A 2 -14.72 13.61 31.43
CA GLY A 2 -13.25 13.70 31.34
C GLY A 2 -12.73 14.42 30.09
N LYS A 3 -13.48 14.46 28.98
CA LYS A 3 -13.09 15.28 27.81
C LYS A 3 -13.53 16.72 28.00
N ILE A 4 -12.73 17.68 27.53
CA ILE A 4 -13.12 19.09 27.48
C ILE A 4 -14.35 19.22 26.57
N SER A 5 -15.43 19.83 27.09
CA SER A 5 -16.74 19.88 26.44
C SER A 5 -16.74 20.70 25.15
N ASP A 6 -16.23 21.93 25.22
CA ASP A 6 -15.95 22.80 24.09
C ASP A 6 -14.50 23.30 24.15
N ILE A 7 -13.66 22.73 23.31
CA ILE A 7 -12.22 23.01 23.30
C ILE A 7 -11.89 24.43 22.83
N LYS A 8 -12.74 25.06 22.02
CA LYS A 8 -12.54 26.44 21.55
C LYS A 8 -12.83 27.42 22.69
N ILE A 9 -13.96 27.23 23.36
CA ILE A 9 -14.34 28.06 24.51
C ILE A 9 -13.33 27.87 25.65
N PHE A 10 -12.92 26.62 25.92
CA PHE A 10 -11.96 26.32 26.98
C PHE A 10 -10.59 26.97 26.73
N LYS A 11 -10.11 26.98 25.47
CA LYS A 11 -8.87 27.65 25.08
C LYS A 11 -8.86 29.14 25.45
N ASN A 12 -10.00 29.82 25.33
CA ASN A 12 -10.11 31.24 25.66
C ASN A 12 -10.12 31.52 27.17
N LYS A 13 -10.30 30.49 28.01
CA LYS A 13 -10.35 30.62 29.48
C LYS A 13 -9.01 30.34 30.16
N ILE A 14 -8.11 29.60 29.51
CA ILE A 14 -6.80 29.27 30.08
C ILE A 14 -5.80 30.43 29.90
N LYS A 15 -4.87 30.56 30.83
CA LYS A 15 -3.79 31.54 30.80
C LYS A 15 -2.44 30.87 31.01
N ILE A 16 -1.39 31.50 30.49
CA ILE A 16 0.00 31.06 30.72
C ILE A 16 0.33 31.19 32.20
N GLY A 17 1.09 30.22 32.72
CA GLY A 17 1.55 30.17 34.09
C GLY A 17 0.94 29.02 34.91
N LYS A 18 1.19 29.10 36.22
CA LYS A 18 0.83 28.06 37.18
C LYS A 18 -0.65 28.11 37.54
N ILE A 19 -1.35 27.00 37.33
CA ILE A 19 -2.76 26.83 37.69
C ILE A 19 -2.92 25.54 38.49
N GLU A 20 -3.66 25.59 39.59
CA GLU A 20 -4.01 24.39 40.35
C GLU A 20 -4.95 23.50 39.52
N GLY A 21 -4.71 22.19 39.50
CA GLY A 21 -5.44 21.25 38.65
C GLY A 21 -6.95 21.29 38.86
N LYS A 22 -7.42 21.43 40.10
CA LYS A 22 -8.84 21.56 40.40
C LYS A 22 -9.47 22.79 39.73
N LEU A 23 -8.81 23.94 39.81
CA LEU A 23 -9.26 25.19 39.18
C LEU A 23 -9.28 25.06 37.66
N LEU A 24 -8.29 24.37 37.09
CA LEU A 24 -8.23 24.14 35.65
C LEU A 24 -9.40 23.27 35.15
N TRP A 25 -9.81 22.25 35.92
CA TRP A 25 -10.95 21.40 35.57
C TRP A 25 -12.28 22.14 35.71
N GLU A 26 -12.39 23.03 36.70
CA GLU A 26 -13.57 23.84 36.96
C GLU A 26 -13.89 24.82 35.82
N LEU A 27 -12.89 25.25 35.01
CA LEU A 27 -13.12 26.05 33.80
C LEU A 27 -14.03 25.36 32.76
N ASP A 28 -14.09 24.03 32.79
CA ASP A 28 -14.99 23.18 31.99
C ASP A 28 -16.11 22.54 32.82
N ASN A 29 -16.40 23.06 34.01
CA ASN A 29 -17.38 22.51 34.95
C ASN A 29 -17.11 21.05 35.36
N GLN A 30 -15.85 20.60 35.33
CA GLN A 30 -15.46 19.25 35.75
C GLN A 30 -14.86 19.25 37.16
N LYS A 31 -15.15 18.19 37.94
CA LYS A 31 -14.65 18.02 39.31
C LYS A 31 -14.09 16.62 39.52
N ASN A 32 -13.13 16.48 40.45
CA ASN A 32 -12.59 15.20 40.93
C ASN A 32 -12.02 14.26 39.83
N LEU A 33 -11.38 14.81 38.81
CA LEU A 33 -10.80 14.00 37.73
C LEU A 33 -9.63 13.13 38.25
N LYS A 34 -9.78 11.81 38.14
CA LYS A 34 -8.77 10.80 38.48
C LYS A 34 -8.71 9.72 37.41
N GLY A 35 -7.59 9.00 37.30
CA GLY A 35 -7.47 7.85 36.39
C GLY A 35 -7.73 8.19 34.91
N ASN A 36 -8.60 7.44 34.25
CA ASN A 36 -8.90 7.57 32.82
C ASN A 36 -9.56 8.91 32.44
N PRO A 37 -10.55 9.44 33.19
CA PRO A 37 -11.07 10.79 32.98
C PRO A 37 -10.00 11.88 32.97
N LEU A 38 -9.03 11.83 33.90
CA LEU A 38 -7.93 12.78 33.95
C LEU A 38 -7.02 12.68 32.72
N LYS A 39 -6.69 11.45 32.30
CA LYS A 39 -5.91 11.20 31.07
C LYS A 39 -6.63 11.74 29.82
N ALA A 40 -7.94 11.59 29.76
CA ALA A 40 -8.75 12.11 28.66
C ALA A 40 -8.74 13.65 28.62
N PHE A 41 -8.83 14.28 29.78
CA PHE A 41 -8.75 15.74 29.94
C PHE A 41 -7.40 16.26 29.46
N GLU A 42 -6.30 15.66 29.95
CA GLU A 42 -4.95 16.04 29.58
C GLU A 42 -4.68 15.84 28.07
N THR A 43 -5.26 14.81 27.46
CA THR A 43 -5.16 14.59 26.00
C THR A 43 -5.87 15.70 25.22
N CYS A 44 -7.02 16.18 25.70
CA CYS A 44 -7.70 17.34 25.10
C CYS A 44 -6.90 18.62 25.33
N LEU A 45 -6.36 18.82 26.54
CA LEU A 45 -5.57 20.00 26.90
C LEU A 45 -4.30 20.14 26.04
N LYS A 46 -3.60 19.02 25.75
CA LYS A 46 -2.42 18.98 24.87
C LYS A 46 -2.68 19.48 23.45
N ARG A 47 -3.93 19.55 23.01
CA ARG A 47 -4.27 20.06 21.67
C ARG A 47 -4.24 21.59 21.59
N ILE A 48 -4.32 22.27 22.72
CA ILE A 48 -4.45 23.73 22.79
C ILE A 48 -3.30 24.41 23.52
N CYS A 49 -2.52 23.67 24.32
CA CYS A 49 -1.37 24.23 25.03
C CYS A 49 -0.30 23.17 25.35
N SER A 50 0.94 23.63 25.54
CA SER A 50 1.99 22.87 26.23
C SER A 50 1.92 23.14 27.73
N PHE A 51 2.16 22.11 28.54
CA PHE A 51 2.16 22.24 29.99
C PHE A 51 3.05 21.21 30.67
N GLU A 52 3.54 21.59 31.84
CA GLU A 52 4.21 20.71 32.78
C GLU A 52 3.29 20.43 33.96
N LYS A 53 3.35 19.20 34.47
CA LYS A 53 2.55 18.79 35.63
C LYS A 53 3.46 18.39 36.77
N TYR A 54 3.20 18.94 37.94
CA TYR A 54 3.92 18.59 39.16
C TYR A 54 2.98 18.59 40.36
N LYS A 55 3.47 18.09 41.49
CA LYS A 55 2.74 18.10 42.76
C LYS A 55 3.48 18.96 43.78
N ILE A 56 2.72 19.72 44.56
CA ILE A 56 3.20 20.39 45.76
C ILE A 56 2.28 19.93 46.89
N GLY A 57 2.82 19.17 47.83
CA GLY A 57 2.04 18.49 48.86
C GLY A 57 0.97 17.56 48.26
N ARG A 58 -0.29 17.75 48.66
CA ARG A 58 -1.44 16.96 48.20
C ARG A 58 -2.04 17.48 46.88
N ASN A 59 -1.63 18.66 46.42
CA ASN A 59 -2.25 19.33 45.28
C ASN A 59 -1.41 19.13 44.01
N SER A 60 -2.10 18.95 42.89
CA SER A 60 -1.49 18.89 41.55
C SER A 60 -1.58 20.24 40.86
N TYR A 61 -0.51 20.64 40.19
CA TYR A 61 -0.42 21.90 39.46
C TYR A 61 -0.07 21.64 38.00
N TYR A 62 -0.59 22.51 37.13
CA TYR A 62 -0.28 22.58 35.71
C TYR A 62 0.40 23.92 35.46
N ASN A 63 1.63 23.90 34.97
CA ASN A 63 2.32 25.09 34.48
C ASN A 63 2.12 25.16 32.97
N ILE A 64 1.20 26.02 32.51
CA ILE A 64 0.94 26.22 31.09
C ILE A 64 2.06 27.08 30.52
N VAL A 65 2.87 26.52 29.64
CA VAL A 65 4.07 27.19 29.09
C VAL A 65 3.71 27.99 27.85
N GLN A 66 2.86 27.44 26.98
CA GLN A 66 2.43 28.08 25.74
C GLN A 66 1.01 27.66 25.39
N ILE A 67 0.20 28.61 24.91
CA ILE A 67 -1.10 28.34 24.28
C ILE A 67 -0.90 28.46 22.76
N TYR A 68 -1.34 27.47 22.01
CA TYR A 68 -1.14 27.43 20.55
C TYR A 68 -2.12 28.34 19.81
N ASP A 69 -1.71 28.94 18.69
CA ASP A 69 -2.61 29.77 17.88
C ASP A 69 -3.71 28.95 17.22
N GLU A 70 -3.41 27.72 16.81
CA GLU A 70 -4.36 26.76 16.26
C GLU A 70 -4.59 25.56 17.18
N ILE A 71 -5.77 24.96 17.07
CA ILE A 71 -6.09 23.73 17.83
C ILE A 71 -5.48 22.55 17.09
N LYS A 72 -4.45 21.95 17.68
CA LYS A 72 -3.78 20.78 17.10
C LYS A 72 -4.77 19.62 16.94
N GLU A 73 -4.55 18.81 15.91
CA GLU A 73 -5.27 17.55 15.76
C GLU A 73 -5.00 16.63 16.95
N ARG A 74 -5.93 15.71 17.22
CA ARG A 74 -5.80 14.80 18.34
C ARG A 74 -4.69 13.79 18.03
N GLU A 75 -3.59 13.87 18.76
CA GLU A 75 -2.56 12.84 18.72
C GLU A 75 -3.12 11.52 19.28
N HIS A 76 -3.24 10.51 18.41
CA HIS A 76 -3.52 9.15 18.84
C HIS A 76 -2.25 8.61 19.51
N LYS A 77 -2.36 7.95 20.68
CA LYS A 77 -1.22 7.33 21.37
C LYS A 77 -0.43 6.34 20.50
N ASN A 78 -1.07 5.89 19.42
CA ASN A 78 -0.60 4.90 18.47
C ASN A 78 -0.46 5.51 17.06
N LYS A 79 -0.24 6.84 16.94
CA LYS A 79 -0.17 7.50 15.62
C LYS A 79 0.84 6.80 14.71
N ILE A 80 2.00 6.42 15.23
CA ILE A 80 3.06 5.70 14.53
C ILE A 80 2.62 4.28 14.12
N SER A 81 1.98 3.52 15.02
CA SER A 81 1.46 2.18 14.69
C SER A 81 0.20 2.19 13.80
N LEU A 82 -0.32 3.38 13.49
CA LEU A 82 -1.48 3.62 12.61
C LEU A 82 -1.07 4.25 11.28
N ILE A 83 0.20 4.63 11.09
CA ILE A 83 0.76 4.95 9.77
C ILE A 83 0.66 3.65 8.93
N GLY A 84 0.00 3.74 7.77
CA GLY A 84 -0.36 2.58 6.93
C GLY A 84 -1.65 1.82 7.34
N ASN A 85 -2.24 2.09 8.50
CA ASN A 85 -3.45 1.39 8.98
C ASN A 85 -4.72 2.25 8.83
N LYS A 86 -4.94 2.78 7.62
CA LYS A 86 -6.15 3.56 7.30
C LYS A 86 -7.32 2.64 6.90
N ASN A 87 -8.13 2.27 7.90
CA ASN A 87 -9.62 2.18 7.88
C ASN A 87 -10.23 0.95 8.57
N ARG A 88 -11.34 1.22 9.28
CA ARG A 88 -12.15 0.34 10.14
C ARG A 88 -12.71 -0.96 9.52
N ILE A 89 -12.46 -1.28 8.25
CA ILE A 89 -13.10 -2.42 7.56
C ILE A 89 -12.13 -3.32 6.76
N ASN A 90 -10.88 -2.92 6.50
CA ASN A 90 -9.92 -3.79 5.82
C ASN A 90 -8.51 -3.56 6.38
N LYS A 91 -7.93 -4.58 7.03
CA LYS A 91 -6.51 -4.58 7.42
C LYS A 91 -5.67 -4.56 6.13
N ILE A 92 -5.30 -3.37 5.65
CA ILE A 92 -4.32 -3.25 4.58
C ILE A 92 -2.98 -3.64 5.20
N GLY A 93 -2.48 -4.80 4.81
CA GLY A 93 -1.27 -5.39 5.35
C GLY A 93 -0.93 -6.68 4.60
N PHE A 94 0.19 -7.27 4.98
CA PHE A 94 0.65 -8.54 4.47
C PHE A 94 0.33 -9.64 5.48
N GLU A 95 -0.33 -10.69 5.02
CA GLU A 95 -0.48 -11.90 5.81
C GLU A 95 0.89 -12.56 5.94
N MET A 96 1.20 -13.07 7.14
CA MET A 96 2.51 -13.60 7.48
C MET A 96 2.83 -14.84 6.66
N GLY A 97 3.97 -14.80 5.98
CA GLY A 97 4.40 -15.89 5.11
C GLY A 97 3.63 -15.95 3.79
N SER A 98 2.82 -14.93 3.46
CA SER A 98 2.09 -14.92 2.19
C SER A 98 3.01 -14.62 1.01
N ASN A 99 2.74 -15.24 -0.15
CA ASN A 99 3.51 -15.00 -1.37
C ASN A 99 3.54 -13.52 -1.79
N VAL A 100 2.49 -12.77 -1.45
CA VAL A 100 2.40 -11.32 -1.73
C VAL A 100 3.34 -10.52 -0.83
N GLU A 101 3.58 -10.98 0.41
CA GLU A 101 4.55 -10.38 1.33
C GLU A 101 5.97 -10.48 0.79
N PHE A 102 6.37 -11.68 0.40
CA PHE A 102 7.70 -11.93 -0.17
C PHE A 102 7.95 -11.06 -1.41
N VAL A 103 7.00 -11.08 -2.36
CA VAL A 103 7.10 -10.25 -3.57
C VAL A 103 7.15 -8.75 -3.24
N ALA A 104 6.43 -8.29 -2.21
CA ALA A 104 6.50 -6.89 -1.80
C ALA A 104 7.87 -6.50 -1.23
N GLY A 105 8.48 -7.36 -0.40
CA GLY A 105 9.84 -7.13 0.09
C GLY A 105 10.86 -7.04 -1.05
N VAL A 106 10.84 -8.01 -1.98
CA VAL A 106 11.72 -7.99 -3.16
C VAL A 106 11.52 -6.73 -3.99
N LEU A 107 10.26 -6.35 -4.23
CA LEU A 107 9.91 -5.18 -5.01
C LEU A 107 10.39 -3.88 -4.37
N MET A 108 10.29 -3.76 -3.04
CA MET A 108 10.84 -2.60 -2.32
C MET A 108 12.35 -2.50 -2.51
N ASN A 109 13.09 -3.58 -2.26
CA ASN A 109 14.54 -3.62 -2.45
C ASN A 109 14.96 -3.23 -3.87
N LYS A 110 14.31 -3.78 -4.90
CA LYS A 110 14.62 -3.43 -6.28
C LYS A 110 14.23 -1.99 -6.60
N SER A 111 13.06 -1.54 -6.19
CA SER A 111 12.61 -0.16 -6.45
C SER A 111 13.55 0.90 -5.86
N GLU A 112 14.09 0.63 -4.67
CA GLU A 112 15.12 1.46 -4.02
C GLU A 112 16.41 1.48 -4.82
N TYR A 113 16.92 0.31 -5.21
CA TYR A 113 18.12 0.21 -6.03
C TYR A 113 18.01 1.04 -7.32
N PHE A 114 16.93 0.84 -8.09
CA PHE A 114 16.73 1.58 -9.34
C PHE A 114 16.57 3.09 -9.12
N HIS A 115 15.86 3.49 -8.07
CA HIS A 115 15.72 4.90 -7.71
C HIS A 115 17.07 5.54 -7.40
N ASN A 116 17.92 4.88 -6.61
CA ASN A 116 19.26 5.36 -6.25
C ASN A 116 20.22 5.39 -7.45
N CYS A 117 20.01 4.52 -8.44
CA CYS A 117 20.72 4.57 -9.72
C CYS A 117 20.18 5.64 -10.69
N GLY A 118 19.19 6.45 -10.29
CA GLY A 118 18.62 7.51 -11.11
C GLY A 118 17.63 7.04 -12.18
N ASP A 119 17.10 5.82 -12.07
CA ASP A 119 16.11 5.30 -13.01
C ASP A 119 14.76 6.01 -12.80
N THR A 120 14.36 6.77 -13.82
CA THR A 120 13.11 7.55 -13.82
C THR A 120 12.03 6.95 -14.71
N GLY A 121 12.29 5.80 -15.34
CA GLY A 121 11.47 5.24 -16.41
C GLY A 121 10.27 4.42 -15.91
N PHE A 122 9.15 4.56 -16.62
CA PHE A 122 7.97 3.72 -16.43
C PHE A 122 8.20 2.28 -16.90
N LYS A 123 7.70 1.30 -16.14
CA LYS A 123 7.89 -0.13 -16.42
C LYS A 123 6.55 -0.88 -16.37
N SER A 124 6.32 -1.76 -17.33
CA SER A 124 5.15 -2.66 -17.31
C SER A 124 5.24 -3.64 -16.12
N ILE A 125 4.13 -4.28 -15.72
CA ILE A 125 4.18 -5.37 -14.72
C ILE A 125 5.13 -6.48 -15.17
N SER A 126 5.13 -6.85 -16.45
CA SER A 126 6.04 -7.86 -16.98
C SER A 126 7.51 -7.45 -16.82
N THR A 127 7.82 -6.17 -16.95
CA THR A 127 9.16 -5.63 -16.71
C THR A 127 9.51 -5.68 -15.23
N TRP A 128 8.61 -5.25 -14.34
CA TRP A 128 8.83 -5.32 -12.89
C TRP A 128 9.06 -6.75 -12.39
N VAL A 129 8.29 -7.70 -12.90
CA VAL A 129 8.45 -9.13 -12.60
C VAL A 129 9.85 -9.62 -12.99
N LYS A 130 10.33 -9.29 -14.20
CA LYS A 130 11.68 -9.64 -14.67
C LYS A 130 12.78 -8.98 -13.85
N VAL A 131 12.64 -7.68 -13.56
CA VAL A 131 13.58 -6.90 -12.76
C VAL A 131 13.71 -7.46 -11.33
N CYS A 132 12.61 -8.00 -10.80
CA CYS A 132 12.60 -8.70 -9.52
C CYS A 132 13.16 -10.13 -9.58
N GLY A 133 13.63 -10.61 -10.74
CA GLY A 133 14.11 -11.99 -10.91
C GLY A 133 13.01 -13.06 -10.84
N LEU A 134 11.74 -12.67 -10.85
CA LEU A 134 10.59 -13.56 -10.73
C LEU A 134 10.24 -14.15 -12.11
N ILE A 135 11.07 -15.09 -12.60
CA ILE A 135 10.96 -15.64 -13.96
C ILE A 135 10.67 -17.14 -13.91
N SER A 136 9.63 -17.58 -14.61
CA SER A 136 9.28 -18.98 -14.82
C SER A 136 9.01 -19.24 -16.31
N GLU A 137 9.42 -20.41 -16.81
CA GLU A 137 9.09 -20.87 -18.16
C GLU A 137 7.62 -21.31 -18.27
N ASN A 138 6.95 -21.56 -17.15
CA ASN A 138 5.56 -21.94 -17.11
C ASN A 138 4.66 -20.68 -17.16
N GLU A 139 3.98 -20.44 -18.28
CA GLU A 139 3.14 -19.25 -18.48
C GLU A 139 2.02 -19.10 -17.43
N PHE A 140 1.53 -20.19 -16.84
CA PHE A 140 0.55 -20.09 -15.75
C PHE A 140 1.19 -19.51 -14.47
N ILE A 141 2.38 -20.00 -14.11
CA ILE A 141 3.16 -19.48 -12.97
C ILE A 141 3.62 -18.07 -13.26
N GLN A 142 4.07 -17.78 -14.47
CA GLN A 142 4.45 -16.42 -14.88
C GLN A 142 3.27 -15.43 -14.74
N ASN A 143 2.05 -15.84 -15.10
CA ASN A 143 0.86 -15.03 -14.88
C ASN A 143 0.51 -14.87 -13.39
N ARG A 144 0.72 -15.92 -12.57
CA ARG A 144 0.60 -15.83 -11.11
C ARG A 144 1.59 -14.80 -10.54
N LEU A 145 2.84 -14.81 -10.98
CA LEU A 145 3.88 -13.85 -10.58
C LEU A 145 3.52 -12.41 -10.96
N ARG A 146 3.03 -12.18 -12.19
CA ARG A 146 2.51 -10.86 -12.61
C ARG A 146 1.41 -10.35 -11.67
N ASN A 147 0.46 -11.21 -11.31
CA ASN A 147 -0.61 -10.84 -10.38
C ASN A 147 -0.10 -10.53 -8.97
N LEU A 148 0.87 -11.30 -8.47
CA LEU A 148 1.50 -11.06 -7.17
C LEU A 148 2.21 -9.70 -7.15
N VAL A 149 2.99 -9.38 -8.19
CA VAL A 149 3.66 -8.08 -8.32
C VAL A 149 2.66 -6.92 -8.38
N GLU A 150 1.62 -7.02 -9.21
CA GLU A 150 0.59 -5.98 -9.28
C GLU A 150 -0.12 -5.78 -7.93
N THR A 151 -0.39 -6.87 -7.20
CA THR A 151 -1.00 -6.81 -5.86
C THR A 151 -0.06 -6.19 -4.84
N ALA A 152 1.24 -6.54 -4.89
CA ALA A 152 2.27 -5.96 -4.04
C ALA A 152 2.38 -4.45 -4.25
N ILE A 153 2.46 -3.97 -5.50
CA ILE A 153 2.46 -2.53 -5.84
C ILE A 153 1.27 -1.82 -5.19
N LYS A 154 0.05 -2.34 -5.37
CA LYS A 154 -1.17 -1.74 -4.81
C LYS A 154 -1.13 -1.69 -3.27
N LYS A 155 -0.61 -2.72 -2.62
CA LYS A 155 -0.51 -2.75 -1.15
C LYS A 155 0.57 -1.79 -0.65
N LEU A 156 1.76 -1.80 -1.23
CA LEU A 156 2.86 -0.90 -0.88
C LEU A 156 2.46 0.58 -1.04
N HIS A 157 1.72 0.89 -2.11
CA HIS A 157 1.18 2.23 -2.32
C HIS A 157 0.22 2.66 -1.22
N LYS A 158 -0.74 1.79 -0.87
CA LYS A 158 -1.72 2.07 0.19
C LYS A 158 -1.08 2.19 1.58
N LEU A 159 0.05 1.51 1.79
CA LEU A 159 0.84 1.59 3.01
C LEU A 159 1.78 2.82 3.03
N GLU A 160 1.79 3.62 1.96
CA GLU A 160 2.64 4.81 1.82
C GLU A 160 4.14 4.48 1.85
N PHE A 161 4.54 3.23 1.53
CA PHE A 161 5.94 2.83 1.42
C PHE A 161 6.55 3.16 0.05
N VAL A 162 5.69 3.19 -0.98
CA VAL A 162 6.09 3.49 -2.36
C VAL A 162 5.04 4.42 -2.99
N GLU A 163 5.48 5.53 -3.55
CA GLU A 163 4.67 6.34 -4.45
C GLU A 163 4.56 5.65 -5.81
N VAL A 164 3.35 5.56 -6.36
CA VAL A 164 3.07 4.85 -7.60
C VAL A 164 2.48 5.81 -8.61
N ASN A 165 3.26 6.12 -9.64
CA ASN A 165 2.81 6.87 -10.79
C ASN A 165 2.44 5.89 -11.92
N ILE A 166 1.26 6.07 -12.51
CA ILE A 166 0.73 5.19 -13.56
C ILE A 166 0.61 5.98 -14.85
N ALA A 167 1.11 5.41 -15.94
CA ALA A 167 0.81 5.88 -17.29
C ALA A 167 0.15 4.75 -18.10
N PHE A 168 -0.64 5.14 -19.09
CA PHE A 168 -1.40 4.22 -19.93
C PHE A 168 -0.84 4.27 -21.35
N MET A 169 -0.72 3.10 -21.96
CA MET A 169 -0.12 2.94 -23.27
C MET A 169 -1.05 2.10 -24.15
N LYS A 170 -1.06 2.40 -25.45
CA LYS A 170 -1.60 1.52 -26.49
C LYS A 170 -0.47 0.95 -27.35
N CYS A 171 -0.69 -0.25 -27.88
CA CYS A 171 0.06 -0.81 -28.99
C CYS A 171 -0.80 -0.71 -30.25
N GLU A 172 -0.33 0.02 -31.24
CA GLU A 172 -1.02 0.24 -32.52
C GLU A 172 0.01 0.15 -33.63
N ASN A 173 -0.18 -0.78 -34.57
CA ASN A 173 0.76 -1.03 -35.67
C ASN A 173 2.21 -1.28 -35.19
N GLY A 174 2.37 -1.99 -34.07
CA GLY A 174 3.67 -2.24 -33.43
C GLY A 174 4.29 -1.07 -32.66
N GLU A 175 3.67 0.12 -32.65
CA GLU A 175 4.15 1.28 -31.89
C GLU A 175 3.50 1.40 -30.52
N HIS A 176 4.29 1.82 -29.52
CA HIS A 176 3.85 2.00 -28.14
C HIS A 176 3.61 3.48 -27.82
N ILE A 177 2.34 3.88 -27.78
CA ILE A 177 1.93 5.30 -27.72
C ILE A 177 1.24 5.59 -26.39
N PRO A 178 1.58 6.69 -25.68
CA PRO A 178 0.85 7.13 -24.49
C PRO A 178 -0.61 7.47 -24.81
N ILE A 179 -1.51 7.08 -23.91
CA ILE A 179 -2.94 7.40 -23.99
C ILE A 179 -3.43 7.89 -22.63
N THR A 180 -4.62 8.50 -22.63
CA THR A 180 -5.30 8.90 -21.40
C THR A 180 -5.89 7.69 -20.66
N GLU A 181 -6.16 7.86 -19.37
CA GLU A 181 -6.90 6.85 -18.59
C GLU A 181 -8.30 6.60 -19.16
N VAL A 182 -8.95 7.64 -19.70
CA VAL A 182 -10.27 7.57 -20.30
C VAL A 182 -10.24 6.65 -21.52
N GLU A 183 -9.35 6.92 -22.49
CA GLU A 183 -9.17 6.07 -23.67
C GLU A 183 -8.81 4.64 -23.32
N PHE A 184 -7.96 4.44 -22.30
CA PHE A 184 -7.61 3.12 -21.79
C PHE A 184 -8.86 2.37 -21.31
N ASN A 185 -9.68 3.02 -20.49
CA ASN A 185 -10.89 2.40 -19.92
C ASN A 185 -11.92 2.11 -21.02
N GLU A 186 -12.14 3.04 -21.96
CA GLU A 186 -13.02 2.84 -23.10
C GLU A 186 -12.60 1.64 -23.96
N TYR A 187 -11.30 1.51 -24.25
CA TYR A 187 -10.79 0.34 -24.97
C TYR A 187 -11.02 -0.95 -24.19
N MET A 188 -10.74 -0.96 -22.87
CA MET A 188 -10.92 -2.14 -22.04
C MET A 188 -12.38 -2.59 -21.96
N GLU A 189 -13.31 -1.66 -21.85
CA GLU A 189 -14.75 -1.94 -21.86
C GLU A 189 -15.19 -2.53 -23.20
N LYS A 190 -14.78 -1.89 -24.31
CA LYS A 190 -15.07 -2.37 -25.67
C LYS A 190 -14.48 -3.76 -25.91
N SER A 191 -13.22 -3.98 -25.52
CA SER A 191 -12.52 -5.27 -25.62
C SER A 191 -13.25 -6.37 -24.85
N ASN A 192 -13.65 -6.10 -23.61
CA ASN A 192 -14.40 -7.07 -22.80
C ASN A 192 -15.76 -7.42 -23.42
N PHE A 193 -16.48 -6.42 -23.93
CA PHE A 193 -17.75 -6.62 -24.62
C PHE A 193 -17.58 -7.45 -25.90
N CYS A 194 -16.67 -7.05 -26.78
CA CYS A 194 -16.40 -7.74 -28.04
C CYS A 194 -15.92 -9.17 -27.79
N PHE A 195 -15.04 -9.38 -26.81
CA PHE A 195 -14.57 -10.70 -26.44
C PHE A 195 -15.73 -11.62 -26.00
N LYS A 196 -16.55 -11.17 -25.05
CA LYS A 196 -17.74 -11.92 -24.61
C LYS A 196 -18.68 -12.25 -25.77
N LYS A 197 -18.93 -11.29 -26.66
CA LYS A 197 -19.81 -11.48 -27.84
C LYS A 197 -19.22 -12.45 -28.86
N SER A 198 -17.89 -12.51 -28.98
CA SER A 198 -17.20 -13.41 -29.89
C SER A 198 -17.20 -14.84 -29.41
N VAL A 199 -16.72 -15.09 -28.19
CA VAL A 199 -16.44 -16.43 -27.67
C VAL A 199 -17.56 -17.02 -26.78
N GLY A 200 -18.53 -16.19 -26.39
CA GLY A 200 -19.60 -16.58 -25.49
C GLY A 200 -19.20 -16.61 -24.01
N GLU A 201 -20.20 -16.72 -23.14
CA GLU A 201 -20.04 -16.58 -21.68
C GLU A 201 -19.11 -17.64 -21.07
N LYS A 202 -19.23 -18.89 -21.54
CA LYS A 202 -18.45 -20.03 -21.01
C LYS A 202 -16.94 -19.83 -21.21
N ILE A 203 -16.52 -19.46 -22.43
CA ILE A 203 -15.11 -19.24 -22.75
C ILE A 203 -14.62 -17.96 -22.06
N ARG A 204 -15.42 -16.88 -22.09
CA ARG A 204 -15.06 -15.62 -21.42
C ARG A 204 -14.84 -15.78 -19.91
N ASN A 205 -15.66 -16.60 -19.25
CA ASN A 205 -15.51 -16.84 -17.82
C ASN A 205 -14.27 -17.70 -17.51
N ARG A 206 -13.84 -18.55 -18.45
CA ARG A 206 -12.60 -19.34 -18.33
C ARG A 206 -11.35 -18.50 -18.58
N TYR A 207 -11.35 -17.65 -19.59
CA TYR A 207 -10.22 -16.82 -20.00
C TYR A 207 -10.62 -15.35 -19.80
N LYS A 208 -10.29 -14.75 -18.66
CA LYS A 208 -10.88 -13.49 -18.17
C LYS A 208 -10.57 -12.26 -19.04
N SER A 209 -9.76 -12.40 -20.08
CA SER A 209 -9.46 -11.38 -21.08
C SER A 209 -9.15 -12.02 -22.45
N TYR A 210 -9.28 -11.23 -23.51
CA TYR A 210 -8.91 -11.66 -24.86
C TYR A 210 -7.44 -12.07 -24.96
N TYR A 211 -6.54 -11.34 -24.30
CA TYR A 211 -5.11 -11.69 -24.27
C TYR A 211 -4.85 -13.08 -23.67
N GLN A 212 -5.51 -13.42 -22.55
CA GLN A 212 -5.40 -14.76 -21.96
C GLN A 212 -5.94 -15.83 -22.91
N PHE A 213 -7.06 -15.56 -23.58
CA PHE A 213 -7.62 -16.46 -24.58
C PHE A 213 -6.63 -16.70 -25.73
N GLN A 214 -6.06 -15.64 -26.31
CA GLN A 214 -5.09 -15.74 -27.40
C GLN A 214 -3.86 -16.58 -27.02
N LYS A 215 -3.37 -16.49 -25.78
CA LYS A 215 -2.18 -17.24 -25.33
C LYS A 215 -2.48 -18.68 -24.93
N LEU A 216 -3.65 -18.95 -24.35
CA LEU A 216 -3.91 -20.22 -23.66
C LEU A 216 -4.92 -21.13 -24.38
N TYR A 217 -5.75 -20.59 -25.26
CA TYR A 217 -6.72 -21.37 -26.03
C TYR A 217 -6.03 -22.08 -27.20
N LYS A 218 -6.24 -23.40 -27.31
CA LYS A 218 -5.55 -24.29 -28.27
C LYS A 218 -6.49 -25.09 -29.17
N TRP A 219 -7.77 -24.77 -29.21
CA TRP A 219 -8.77 -25.52 -29.99
C TRP A 219 -8.83 -25.01 -31.43
N TYR A 220 -9.36 -25.85 -32.33
CA TYR A 220 -9.37 -25.62 -33.78
C TYR A 220 -10.17 -24.37 -34.20
N ASP A 221 -11.17 -23.96 -33.42
CA ASP A 221 -12.06 -22.83 -33.71
C ASP A 221 -11.45 -21.48 -33.32
N LYS A 222 -10.24 -21.46 -32.73
CA LYS A 222 -9.56 -20.24 -32.28
C LYS A 222 -9.53 -19.14 -33.33
N TYR A 223 -9.09 -19.46 -34.54
CA TYR A 223 -8.94 -18.48 -35.62
C TYR A 223 -10.29 -17.82 -36.01
N LEU A 224 -11.36 -18.60 -36.04
CA LEU A 224 -12.72 -18.10 -36.31
C LEU A 224 -13.16 -17.12 -35.22
N LEU A 225 -12.91 -17.47 -33.95
CA LEU A 225 -13.27 -16.65 -32.79
C LEU A 225 -12.46 -15.35 -32.72
N GLU A 226 -11.16 -15.40 -33.03
CA GLU A 226 -10.28 -14.24 -33.12
C GLU A 226 -10.73 -13.29 -34.23
N ASN A 227 -11.06 -13.81 -35.42
CA ASN A 227 -11.59 -13.00 -36.52
C ASN A 227 -12.91 -12.31 -36.14
N LYS A 228 -13.81 -13.02 -35.46
CA LYS A 228 -15.07 -12.44 -34.98
C LYS A 228 -14.81 -11.32 -33.96
N TYR A 229 -13.84 -11.48 -33.06
CA TYR A 229 -13.42 -10.45 -32.12
C TYR A 229 -12.90 -9.21 -32.83
N TRP A 230 -11.95 -9.37 -33.76
CA TRP A 230 -11.35 -8.24 -34.46
C TRP A 230 -12.34 -7.48 -35.33
N LYS A 231 -13.27 -8.19 -36.00
CA LYS A 231 -14.39 -7.55 -36.73
C LYS A 231 -15.28 -6.69 -35.83
N LEU A 232 -15.53 -7.13 -34.59
CA LEU A 232 -16.33 -6.36 -33.63
C LEU A 232 -15.54 -5.22 -32.99
N MET A 233 -14.24 -5.42 -32.74
CA MET A 233 -13.37 -4.39 -32.18
C MET A 233 -13.19 -3.22 -33.12
N ASN A 234 -13.08 -3.49 -34.43
CA ASN A 234 -12.98 -2.49 -35.50
C ASN A 234 -12.03 -1.33 -35.12
N THR A 235 -10.78 -1.67 -34.85
CA THR A 235 -9.72 -0.74 -34.44
C THR A 235 -8.36 -1.33 -34.81
N GLU A 236 -7.39 -0.46 -35.04
CA GLU A 236 -5.98 -0.83 -35.26
C GLU A 236 -5.22 -1.04 -33.94
N ILE A 237 -5.84 -0.69 -32.80
CA ILE A 237 -5.24 -0.88 -31.48
C ILE A 237 -5.23 -2.37 -31.11
N GLU A 238 -4.04 -2.95 -31.06
CA GLU A 238 -3.80 -4.36 -30.76
C GLU A 238 -4.07 -4.69 -29.28
N TYR A 239 -3.60 -3.82 -28.38
CA TYR A 239 -3.83 -3.93 -26.94
C TYR A 239 -3.48 -2.63 -26.21
N VAL A 240 -4.01 -2.47 -25.00
CA VAL A 240 -3.65 -1.40 -24.07
C VAL A 240 -3.06 -1.97 -22.80
N TYR A 241 -2.15 -1.24 -22.14
CA TYR A 241 -1.51 -1.69 -20.92
C TYR A 241 -1.10 -0.52 -20.02
N LYS A 242 -0.92 -0.84 -18.74
CA LYS A 242 -0.43 0.10 -17.73
C LYS A 242 1.07 -0.05 -17.55
N VAL A 243 1.74 1.08 -17.36
CA VAL A 243 3.12 1.14 -16.92
C VAL A 243 3.21 1.90 -15.61
N TYR A 244 4.15 1.50 -14.76
CA TYR A 244 4.27 1.94 -13.38
C TYR A 244 5.66 2.52 -13.16
N LYS A 245 5.71 3.70 -12.57
CA LYS A 245 6.90 4.29 -11.98
C LYS A 245 6.75 4.21 -10.47
N LEU A 246 7.68 3.51 -9.83
CA LEU A 246 7.70 3.29 -8.39
C LEU A 246 8.78 4.19 -7.79
N THR A 247 8.41 4.99 -6.80
CA THR A 247 9.34 5.85 -6.07
C THR A 247 9.25 5.50 -4.59
N PRO A 248 10.29 4.89 -4.00
CA PRO A 248 10.27 4.55 -2.59
C PRO A 248 10.13 5.81 -1.74
N ILE A 249 9.40 5.69 -0.62
CA ILE A 249 9.22 6.79 0.32
C ILE A 249 10.08 6.48 1.57
N PHE A 250 11.18 7.21 1.74
CA PHE A 250 12.04 7.10 2.92
C PHE A 250 11.68 8.19 3.94
N LYS A 251 10.94 7.81 4.97
CA LYS A 251 10.66 8.66 6.14
C LYS A 251 11.19 7.96 7.39
N ILE A 252 11.68 8.72 8.37
CA ILE A 252 12.12 8.19 9.67
C ILE A 252 11.02 7.33 10.30
N GLU A 253 9.76 7.77 10.15
CA GLU A 253 8.56 7.06 10.62
C GLU A 253 8.39 5.65 10.01
N HIS A 254 8.98 5.37 8.83
CA HIS A 254 8.94 4.05 8.19
C HIS A 254 9.98 3.10 8.79
N ILE A 255 11.13 3.59 9.26
CA ILE A 255 12.16 2.77 9.93
C ILE A 255 11.61 2.19 11.25
N GLU A 256 10.74 2.94 11.93
CA GLU A 256 10.05 2.50 13.14
C GLU A 256 8.80 1.65 12.84
N CYS A 257 8.42 1.50 11.57
CA CYS A 257 7.23 0.77 11.17
C CYS A 257 7.51 -0.74 11.16
N LYS A 258 6.85 -1.48 12.06
CA LYS A 258 6.97 -2.95 12.14
C LYS A 258 6.69 -3.67 10.82
N GLN A 259 5.77 -3.15 10.00
CA GLN A 259 5.48 -3.75 8.69
C GLN A 259 6.60 -3.53 7.68
N PHE A 260 7.27 -2.37 7.72
CA PHE A 260 8.41 -2.07 6.87
C PHE A 260 9.59 -2.99 7.22
N ASN A 261 9.94 -3.08 8.51
CA ASN A 261 11.02 -3.96 8.97
C ASN A 261 10.74 -5.43 8.62
N ARG A 262 9.50 -5.90 8.80
CA ARG A 262 9.13 -7.26 8.39
C ARG A 262 9.30 -7.53 6.89
N LEU A 263 9.06 -6.55 6.02
CA LEU A 263 9.34 -6.73 4.59
C LEU A 263 10.84 -6.83 4.30
N LEU A 264 11.68 -6.14 5.08
CA LEU A 264 13.13 -6.30 5.02
C LEU A 264 13.53 -7.69 5.54
N ASP A 265 13.02 -8.11 6.70
CA ASP A 265 13.32 -9.41 7.32
C ASP A 265 12.98 -10.58 6.38
N VAL A 266 11.88 -10.50 5.63
CA VAL A 266 11.50 -11.53 4.65
C VAL A 266 12.51 -11.67 3.50
N VAL A 267 13.17 -10.58 3.11
CA VAL A 267 14.16 -10.57 2.03
C VAL A 267 15.56 -10.91 2.54
N PHE A 268 15.96 -10.31 3.65
CA PHE A 268 17.31 -10.41 4.18
C PHE A 268 17.47 -11.55 5.20
N GLY A 269 16.38 -12.11 5.72
CA GLY A 269 16.36 -13.08 6.82
C GLY A 269 16.42 -12.37 8.17
N ASP A 270 16.09 -13.07 9.27
CA ASP A 270 16.52 -12.64 10.60
C ASP A 270 18.05 -12.54 10.54
N CYS A 271 18.60 -11.33 10.66
CA CYS A 271 20.04 -11.12 10.77
C CYS A 271 20.53 -11.61 12.14
N ASP A 272 20.39 -12.91 12.43
CA ASP A 272 21.13 -13.55 13.50
C ASP A 272 22.57 -13.68 13.01
N GLU A 273 23.48 -12.91 13.62
CA GLU A 273 24.93 -12.83 13.32
C GLU A 273 25.65 -14.21 13.32
N TYR A 274 24.98 -15.28 13.73
CA TYR A 274 25.52 -16.64 13.85
C TYR A 274 25.12 -17.61 12.73
N LEU A 275 24.22 -17.23 11.81
CA LEU A 275 23.70 -18.10 10.74
C LEU A 275 23.87 -17.48 9.33
N LEU A 276 25.00 -16.79 9.09
CA LEU A 276 25.43 -16.37 7.75
C LEU A 276 25.88 -17.58 6.90
N GLU A 277 25.00 -18.57 6.69
CA GLU A 277 25.12 -19.48 5.56
C GLU A 277 24.41 -18.87 4.34
N ASN A 278 25.12 -17.92 3.73
CA ASN A 278 25.27 -17.70 2.28
C ASN A 278 24.04 -17.72 1.33
N THR A 279 22.80 -17.54 1.79
CA THR A 279 21.66 -17.42 0.86
C THR A 279 21.43 -15.98 0.42
N THR A 280 21.85 -15.67 -0.80
CA THR A 280 21.61 -14.41 -1.49
C THR A 280 20.10 -14.20 -1.73
N ILE A 281 19.67 -12.93 -1.86
CA ILE A 281 18.28 -12.58 -2.22
C ILE A 281 17.85 -13.29 -3.51
N ASN A 282 18.77 -13.47 -4.46
CA ASN A 282 18.51 -14.15 -5.72
C ASN A 282 18.22 -15.65 -5.54
N GLU A 283 18.88 -16.32 -4.60
CA GLU A 283 18.58 -17.71 -4.26
C GLU A 283 17.20 -17.84 -3.61
N LYS A 284 16.85 -16.93 -2.68
CA LYS A 284 15.49 -16.90 -2.10
C LYS A 284 14.41 -16.67 -3.14
N ILE A 285 14.66 -15.80 -4.12
CA ILE A 285 13.75 -15.57 -5.26
C ILE A 285 13.61 -16.84 -6.10
N THR A 286 14.73 -17.51 -6.40
CA THR A 286 14.75 -18.74 -7.20
C THR A 286 14.00 -19.87 -6.49
N GLU A 287 14.25 -20.06 -5.20
CA GLU A 287 13.54 -21.04 -4.38
C GLU A 287 12.04 -20.74 -4.28
N PHE A 288 11.68 -19.46 -4.09
CA PHE A 288 10.29 -19.03 -4.13
C PHE A 288 9.61 -19.41 -5.45
N VAL A 289 10.22 -19.10 -6.60
CA VAL A 289 9.66 -19.46 -7.90
C VAL A 289 9.54 -20.98 -8.04
N ARG A 290 10.58 -21.74 -7.68
CA ARG A 290 10.57 -23.22 -7.71
C ARG A 290 9.41 -23.79 -6.87
N SER A 291 9.19 -23.26 -5.67
CA SER A 291 8.10 -23.70 -4.79
C SER A 291 6.71 -23.53 -5.45
N LEU A 292 6.50 -22.44 -6.21
CA LEU A 292 5.25 -22.23 -6.92
C LEU A 292 5.04 -23.22 -8.08
N GLU A 293 6.13 -23.63 -8.73
CA GLU A 293 6.11 -24.62 -9.81
C GLU A 293 5.87 -26.04 -9.26
N GLU A 294 6.47 -26.40 -8.13
CA GLU A 294 6.26 -27.68 -7.44
C GLU A 294 4.85 -27.83 -6.89
N ASP A 295 4.33 -26.80 -6.22
CA ASP A 295 2.93 -26.70 -5.77
C ASP A 295 1.93 -27.02 -6.88
N ARG A 296 2.28 -26.69 -8.13
CA ARG A 296 1.44 -26.94 -9.29
C ARG A 296 1.55 -28.37 -9.79
N LYS A 297 2.73 -28.99 -9.77
CA LYS A 297 2.89 -30.41 -10.15
C LYS A 297 2.06 -31.34 -9.26
N ASN A 298 1.85 -30.94 -8.01
CA ASN A 298 1.09 -31.69 -7.02
C ASN A 298 -0.44 -31.43 -7.04
N LYS A 299 -0.96 -30.66 -8.02
CA LYS A 299 -2.39 -30.31 -8.18
C LYS A 299 -2.90 -30.52 -9.60
#